data_AF-A0A9X3UMQ3-F1
#
_entry.id   AF-A0A9X3UMQ3-F1
#
_cell.length_a   1.000
_cell.length_b   1.000
_cell.length_c   1.000
_cell.angle_alpha   90.00
_cell.angle_beta   90.00
_cell.angle_gamma   90.00
#
_symmetry.space_group_name_H-M   'P 1'
#
loop_
_entity.id
_entity.type
_entity.pdbx_description
1 polymer ?
#
loop_
_entity_poly.entity_id
_entity_poly.type
_entity_poly.pdbx_seq_one_letter_code
_entity_poly.pdbx_strand_id
1 'polypeptide(L)'
;MQPDIIRRLLPNWGATYGPSTKGPFPGIVLLHGSEGGFSGWTHRTAVIFAAHGYLCYPHSYSTGGNAWNSGSIEDVDISRTADALSALRGFEHCSGKVAVYGVSRGAEHALLLSFLTAKGSSQRRPDAVACLAAPDVICGAFDARRFRDSGDPGWQVWDPSRRAWLWNGSSDELLPTMPIDVETFEGPMFLSVGTNDQTWSSEMTARLQDRREKAGLPVEAHYYTGEGHVPGSEGENMHHALLLSFFRRTLAPDV
;
A
#
# COMPACT_ATOMS: atom_id res chain seq x y z
N MET A 1 -11.62 -15.89 -28.28
CA MET A 1 -10.78 -16.21 -27.10
C MET A 1 -10.96 -15.08 -26.11
N GLN A 2 -11.31 -15.37 -24.86
CA GLN A 2 -11.44 -14.37 -23.80
C GLN A 2 -10.15 -14.37 -22.96
N PRO A 3 -9.66 -13.22 -22.48
CA PRO A 3 -8.52 -13.19 -21.57
C PRO A 3 -8.80 -13.93 -20.25
N ASP A 4 -7.78 -14.55 -19.66
CA ASP A 4 -7.88 -15.21 -18.34
C ASP A 4 -8.01 -14.20 -17.19
N ILE A 5 -7.55 -12.97 -17.41
CA ILE A 5 -7.66 -11.85 -16.47
C ILE A 5 -8.57 -10.80 -17.09
N ILE A 6 -9.66 -10.47 -16.38
CA ILE A 6 -10.68 -9.54 -16.84
C ILE A 6 -10.50 -8.21 -16.13
N ARG A 7 -10.39 -7.15 -16.93
CA ARG A 7 -10.49 -5.77 -16.45
C ARG A 7 -11.95 -5.40 -16.22
N ARG A 8 -12.32 -5.00 -15.00
CA ARG A 8 -13.67 -4.54 -14.66
C ARG A 8 -13.62 -3.13 -14.08
N LEU A 9 -14.59 -2.28 -14.42
CA LEU A 9 -14.68 -0.95 -13.83
C LEU A 9 -15.33 -1.05 -12.45
N LEU A 10 -14.62 -0.65 -11.40
CA LEU A 10 -15.24 -0.38 -10.10
C LEU A 10 -15.99 0.95 -10.21
N PRO A 11 -17.33 0.98 -10.03
CA PRO A 11 -18.14 2.18 -10.29
C PRO A 11 -17.64 3.41 -9.53
N ASN A 12 -17.49 4.55 -10.22
CA ASN A 12 -16.97 5.83 -9.70
C ASN A 12 -15.50 5.81 -9.24
N TRP A 13 -14.80 4.69 -9.38
CA TRP A 13 -13.40 4.53 -9.00
C TRP A 13 -12.53 4.32 -10.23
N GLY A 14 -12.08 3.08 -10.48
CA GLY A 14 -11.15 2.79 -11.54
C GLY A 14 -11.13 1.33 -11.96
N ALA A 15 -10.10 0.96 -12.72
CA ALA A 15 -9.95 -0.38 -13.24
C ALA A 15 -9.55 -1.36 -12.14
N THR A 16 -10.27 -2.48 -12.06
CA THR A 16 -9.89 -3.67 -11.31
C THR A 16 -9.45 -4.77 -12.26
N TYR A 17 -8.64 -5.71 -11.76
CA TYR A 17 -8.17 -6.89 -12.47
C TYR A 17 -8.54 -8.11 -11.64
N GLY A 18 -9.17 -9.11 -12.23
CA GLY A 18 -9.48 -10.35 -11.52
C GLY A 18 -9.67 -11.51 -12.48
N PRO A 19 -9.78 -12.74 -11.96
CA PRO A 19 -9.96 -13.93 -12.79
C PRO A 19 -11.19 -13.84 -13.71
N SER A 20 -11.12 -14.57 -14.83
CA SER A 20 -12.24 -14.79 -15.75
C SER A 20 -13.28 -15.78 -15.22
N THR A 21 -12.92 -16.59 -14.22
CA THR A 21 -13.82 -17.55 -13.57
C THR A 21 -14.96 -16.85 -12.83
N LYS A 22 -15.96 -17.62 -12.41
CA LYS A 22 -17.03 -17.10 -11.54
C LYS A 22 -16.45 -16.85 -10.15
N GLY A 23 -16.50 -15.60 -9.70
CA GLY A 23 -16.17 -15.21 -8.33
C GLY A 23 -17.25 -15.65 -7.33
N PRO A 24 -17.30 -15.03 -6.13
CA PRO A 24 -16.55 -13.85 -5.73
C PRO A 24 -15.09 -14.15 -5.31
N PHE A 25 -14.22 -13.14 -5.36
CA PHE A 25 -12.79 -13.24 -5.07
C PHE A 25 -12.38 -12.37 -3.89
N PRO A 26 -11.41 -12.79 -3.05
CA PRO A 26 -10.77 -11.87 -2.10
C PRO A 26 -10.18 -10.66 -2.81
N GLY A 27 -10.43 -9.48 -2.26
CA GLY A 27 -10.02 -8.20 -2.82
C GLY A 27 -8.63 -7.75 -2.34
N ILE A 28 -7.90 -7.03 -3.18
CA ILE A 28 -6.65 -6.35 -2.81
C ILE A 28 -6.68 -4.92 -3.35
N VAL A 29 -6.54 -3.92 -2.49
CA VAL A 29 -6.23 -2.54 -2.91
C VAL A 29 -4.71 -2.40 -2.98
N LEU A 30 -4.18 -1.94 -4.12
CA LEU A 30 -2.75 -1.73 -4.33
C LEU A 30 -2.43 -0.24 -4.33
N LEU A 31 -1.47 0.16 -3.50
CA LEU A 31 -1.04 1.55 -3.32
C LEU A 31 0.38 1.74 -3.86
N HIS A 32 0.52 2.65 -4.82
CA HIS A 32 1.82 3.01 -5.42
C HIS A 32 2.68 3.80 -4.42
N GLY A 33 4.00 3.87 -4.65
CA GLY A 33 4.90 4.79 -3.94
C GLY A 33 4.91 6.20 -4.54
N SER A 34 6.02 6.90 -4.40
CA SER A 34 6.19 8.26 -4.98
C SER A 34 6.12 8.29 -6.51
N GLU A 35 6.28 7.15 -7.18
CA GLU A 35 6.25 7.02 -8.64
C GLU A 35 4.86 7.27 -9.26
N GLY A 36 3.79 7.28 -8.46
CA GLY A 36 2.45 7.59 -8.91
C GLY A 36 1.74 6.43 -9.60
N GLY A 37 0.40 6.50 -9.71
CA GLY A 37 -0.42 5.42 -10.28
C GLY A 37 -0.14 5.11 -11.76
N PHE A 38 0.37 6.08 -12.52
CA PHE A 38 0.68 5.91 -13.95
C PHE A 38 2.02 5.24 -14.23
N SER A 39 2.84 4.95 -13.21
CA SER A 39 4.07 4.14 -13.37
C SER A 39 3.79 2.72 -13.88
N GLY A 40 2.56 2.23 -13.70
CA GLY A 40 2.11 0.92 -14.14
C GLY A 40 2.53 -0.25 -13.24
N TRP A 41 3.36 -0.01 -12.21
CA TRP A 41 3.80 -1.05 -11.29
C TRP A 41 2.64 -1.76 -10.59
N THR A 42 1.73 -0.98 -9.98
CA THR A 42 0.55 -1.53 -9.28
C THR A 42 -0.38 -2.27 -10.22
N HIS A 43 -0.48 -1.85 -11.48
CA HIS A 43 -1.23 -2.58 -12.51
C HIS A 43 -0.58 -3.93 -12.84
N ARG A 44 0.75 -3.98 -12.97
CA ARG A 44 1.49 -5.23 -13.19
C ARG A 44 1.30 -6.19 -12.01
N THR A 45 1.48 -5.71 -10.78
CA THR A 45 1.26 -6.53 -9.57
C THR A 45 -0.19 -7.00 -9.45
N ALA A 46 -1.17 -6.15 -9.79
CA ALA A 46 -2.59 -6.53 -9.79
C ALA A 46 -2.89 -7.66 -10.78
N VAL A 47 -2.25 -7.68 -11.95
CA VAL A 47 -2.38 -8.77 -12.92
C VAL A 47 -1.74 -10.06 -12.39
N ILE A 48 -0.58 -9.98 -11.73
CA ILE A 48 0.06 -11.15 -11.08
C ILE A 48 -0.86 -11.74 -10.02
N PHE A 49 -1.43 -10.91 -9.14
CA PHE A 49 -2.36 -11.38 -8.11
C PHE A 49 -3.67 -11.87 -8.71
N ALA A 50 -4.19 -11.25 -9.77
CA ALA A 50 -5.37 -11.74 -10.48
C ALA A 50 -5.16 -13.14 -11.06
N ALA A 51 -3.96 -13.46 -11.56
CA ALA A 51 -3.61 -14.81 -12.00
C ALA A 51 -3.67 -15.86 -10.86
N HIS A 52 -3.70 -15.42 -9.60
CA HIS A 52 -3.72 -16.26 -8.40
C HIS A 52 -5.06 -16.19 -7.63
N GLY A 53 -6.12 -15.68 -8.25
CA GLY A 53 -7.47 -15.76 -7.69
C GLY A 53 -7.93 -14.52 -6.91
N TYR A 54 -7.23 -13.38 -7.03
CA TYR A 54 -7.58 -12.14 -6.33
C TYR A 54 -8.25 -11.11 -7.24
N LEU A 55 -9.18 -10.34 -6.70
CA LEU A 55 -9.71 -9.14 -7.35
C LEU A 55 -8.90 -7.92 -6.91
N CYS A 56 -8.13 -7.35 -7.81
CA CYS A 56 -7.13 -6.35 -7.48
C CYS A 56 -7.53 -4.97 -8.02
N TYR A 57 -7.42 -3.95 -7.18
CA TYR A 57 -7.68 -2.56 -7.52
C TYR A 57 -6.42 -1.70 -7.31
N PRO A 58 -5.69 -1.35 -8.39
CA PRO A 58 -4.68 -0.30 -8.35
C PRO A 58 -5.34 1.05 -8.05
N HIS A 59 -5.15 1.55 -6.83
CA HIS A 59 -5.69 2.84 -6.42
C HIS A 59 -4.62 3.92 -6.56
N SER A 60 -4.94 4.95 -7.36
CA SER A 60 -4.08 6.13 -7.52
C SER A 60 -4.52 7.21 -6.55
N TYR A 61 -3.64 7.60 -5.63
CA TYR A 61 -3.95 8.59 -4.58
C TYR A 61 -3.19 9.90 -4.73
N SER A 62 -2.12 9.96 -5.53
CA SER A 62 -1.37 11.20 -5.72
C SER A 62 -2.22 12.25 -6.45
N THR A 63 -2.05 13.52 -6.06
CA THR A 63 -2.81 14.63 -6.63
C THR A 63 -2.13 15.17 -7.89
N GLY A 64 -2.93 15.34 -8.96
CA GLY A 64 -2.45 15.86 -10.24
C GLY A 64 -1.46 14.97 -10.99
N GLY A 65 -1.38 13.68 -10.66
CA GLY A 65 -0.61 12.69 -11.44
C GLY A 65 -1.22 12.44 -12.82
N ASN A 66 -0.38 12.18 -13.82
CA ASN A 66 -0.76 11.80 -15.18
C ASN A 66 0.35 10.95 -15.82
N ALA A 67 0.20 10.60 -17.10
CA ALA A 67 1.17 9.78 -17.85
C ALA A 67 2.60 10.36 -17.90
N TRP A 68 2.77 11.65 -17.63
CA TRP A 68 4.04 12.37 -17.72
C TRP A 68 4.60 12.80 -16.37
N ASN A 69 3.82 12.66 -15.28
CA ASN A 69 4.22 13.14 -13.95
C ASN A 69 3.50 12.35 -12.84
N SER A 70 4.24 11.93 -11.82
CA SER A 70 3.73 11.10 -10.72
C SER A 70 2.73 11.80 -9.79
N GLY A 71 2.63 13.13 -9.88
CA GLY A 71 1.77 13.95 -9.01
C GLY A 71 2.45 14.32 -7.70
N SER A 72 1.65 14.80 -6.76
CA SER A 72 2.08 15.17 -5.41
C SER A 72 1.43 14.27 -4.36
N ILE A 73 2.21 13.95 -3.33
CA ILE A 73 1.77 13.40 -2.05
C ILE A 73 1.87 14.55 -1.05
N GLU A 74 0.90 15.47 -1.16
CA GLU A 74 0.73 16.63 -0.29
C GLU A 74 -0.76 16.79 -0.06
N ASP A 75 -1.13 16.94 1.22
CA ASP A 75 -2.53 17.04 1.66
C ASP A 75 -3.45 15.95 1.06
N VAL A 76 -2.92 14.72 0.91
CA VAL A 76 -3.69 13.57 0.39
C VAL A 76 -4.61 13.04 1.49
N ASP A 77 -5.93 13.12 1.27
CA ASP A 77 -6.90 12.61 2.24
C ASP A 77 -7.09 11.09 2.14
N ILE A 78 -6.61 10.38 3.17
CA ILE A 78 -6.66 8.92 3.28
C ILE A 78 -8.11 8.41 3.38
N SER A 79 -9.09 9.23 3.78
CA SER A 79 -10.50 8.85 3.81
C SER A 79 -11.02 8.42 2.43
N ARG A 80 -10.49 9.02 1.35
CA ARG A 80 -10.77 8.59 -0.04
C ARG A 80 -10.36 7.14 -0.26
N THR A 81 -9.20 6.72 0.26
CA THR A 81 -8.74 5.33 0.14
C THR A 81 -9.61 4.39 0.97
N ALA A 82 -10.10 4.84 2.14
CA ALA A 82 -11.04 4.08 2.95
C ALA A 82 -12.39 3.87 2.23
N ASP A 83 -12.87 4.88 1.51
CA ASP A 83 -14.05 4.76 0.65
C ASP A 83 -13.80 3.81 -0.53
N ALA A 84 -12.60 3.85 -1.10
CA ALA A 84 -12.20 2.96 -2.21
C ALA A 84 -12.14 1.49 -1.78
N LEU A 85 -11.59 1.24 -0.60
CA LEU A 85 -11.59 -0.07 0.05
C LEU A 85 -13.01 -0.56 0.29
N SER A 86 -13.88 0.31 0.81
CA SER A 86 -15.29 -0.01 1.06
C SER A 86 -16.04 -0.31 -0.24
N ALA A 87 -15.77 0.43 -1.30
CA ALA A 87 -16.35 0.19 -2.62
C ALA A 87 -15.88 -1.14 -3.23
N LEU A 88 -14.58 -1.46 -3.14
CA LEU A 88 -14.07 -2.75 -3.59
C LEU A 88 -14.70 -3.90 -2.79
N ARG A 89 -14.81 -3.75 -1.47
CA ARG A 89 -15.41 -4.72 -0.56
C ARG A 89 -16.87 -5.03 -0.90
N GLY A 90 -17.64 -4.00 -1.28
CA GLY A 90 -19.05 -4.12 -1.68
C GLY A 90 -19.26 -4.48 -3.15
N PHE A 91 -18.18 -4.63 -3.94
CA PHE A 91 -18.32 -4.93 -5.36
C PHE A 91 -18.79 -6.38 -5.57
N GLU A 92 -19.67 -6.62 -6.54
CA GLU A 92 -20.32 -7.93 -6.77
C GLU A 92 -19.33 -9.09 -7.02
N HIS A 93 -18.10 -8.77 -7.45
CA HIS A 93 -17.04 -9.73 -7.71
C HIS A 93 -16.09 -9.92 -6.52
N CYS A 94 -16.26 -9.17 -5.43
CA CYS A 94 -15.47 -9.31 -4.22
C CYS A 94 -16.17 -10.24 -3.22
N SER A 95 -15.41 -11.06 -2.49
CA SER A 95 -15.93 -11.94 -1.44
C SER A 95 -16.31 -11.19 -0.16
N GLY A 96 -16.11 -9.87 -0.14
CA GLY A 96 -16.27 -9.05 1.04
C GLY A 96 -15.06 -9.07 1.98
N LYS A 97 -13.99 -9.83 1.69
CA LYS A 97 -12.67 -9.73 2.34
C LYS A 97 -11.74 -8.89 1.46
N VAL A 98 -11.03 -7.92 2.04
CA VAL A 98 -10.14 -7.00 1.32
C VAL A 98 -8.86 -6.76 2.10
N ALA A 99 -7.71 -7.05 1.48
CA ALA A 99 -6.40 -6.60 1.96
C ALA A 99 -5.98 -5.28 1.31
N VAL A 100 -4.99 -4.63 1.92
CA VAL A 100 -4.27 -3.49 1.35
C VAL A 100 -2.81 -3.86 1.22
N TYR A 101 -2.24 -3.61 0.05
CA TYR A 101 -0.82 -3.79 -0.23
C TYR A 101 -0.22 -2.49 -0.73
N GLY A 102 0.92 -2.08 -0.18
CA GLY A 102 1.63 -0.88 -0.59
C GLY A 102 3.14 -1.06 -0.64
N VAL A 103 3.78 -0.25 -1.47
CA VAL A 103 5.25 -0.14 -1.57
C VAL A 103 5.67 1.28 -1.25
N SER A 104 6.76 1.48 -0.50
CA SER A 104 7.29 2.82 -0.23
C SER A 104 6.22 3.74 0.37
N ARG A 105 5.98 4.94 -0.19
CA ARG A 105 4.89 5.84 0.25
C ARG A 105 3.50 5.17 0.25
N GLY A 106 3.30 4.16 -0.60
CA GLY A 106 2.09 3.34 -0.57
C GLY A 106 2.03 2.40 0.63
N ALA A 107 3.17 1.91 1.12
CA ALA A 107 3.26 1.14 2.36
C ALA A 107 3.00 2.02 3.58
N GLU A 108 3.55 3.24 3.61
CA GLU A 108 3.19 4.26 4.61
C GLU A 108 1.67 4.49 4.63
N HIS A 109 1.07 4.74 3.46
CA HIS A 109 -0.37 4.94 3.31
C HIS A 109 -1.16 3.70 3.79
N ALA A 110 -0.72 2.47 3.48
CA ALA A 110 -1.38 1.25 3.94
C ALA A 110 -1.39 1.14 5.48
N LEU A 111 -0.26 1.45 6.14
CA LEU A 111 -0.18 1.47 7.59
C LEU A 111 -1.11 2.54 8.19
N LEU A 112 -1.05 3.77 7.68
CA LEU A 112 -1.91 4.88 8.13
C LEU A 112 -3.39 4.59 7.93
N LEU A 113 -3.79 4.05 6.78
CA LEU A 113 -5.16 3.63 6.53
C LEU A 113 -5.63 2.60 7.56
N SER A 114 -4.80 1.61 7.88
CA SER A 114 -5.17 0.56 8.84
C SER A 114 -5.29 1.08 10.26
N PHE A 115 -4.39 1.96 10.69
CA PHE A 115 -4.46 2.71 11.94
C PHE A 115 -5.74 3.55 12.04
N LEU A 116 -5.97 4.43 11.05
CA LEU A 116 -7.07 5.40 11.06
C LEU A 116 -8.45 4.73 11.02
N THR A 117 -8.58 3.67 10.21
CA THR A 117 -9.83 2.89 10.14
C THR A 117 -10.05 1.99 11.36
N ALA A 118 -9.00 1.55 12.05
CA ALA A 118 -9.14 0.82 13.31
C ALA A 118 -9.51 1.74 14.49
N LYS A 119 -9.08 3.00 14.46
CA LYS A 119 -9.45 4.01 15.47
C LYS A 119 -10.87 4.57 15.28
N GLY A 120 -11.32 4.69 14.02
CA GLY A 120 -12.66 5.20 13.69
C GLY A 120 -13.76 4.14 13.81
N SER A 121 -15.02 4.59 13.90
CA SER A 121 -16.20 3.70 13.95
C SER A 121 -16.98 3.61 12.64
N SER A 122 -16.69 4.47 11.65
CA SER A 122 -17.48 4.62 10.42
C SER A 122 -17.00 3.77 9.24
N GLN A 123 -15.68 3.56 9.11
CA GLN A 123 -15.11 2.77 8.01
C GLN A 123 -14.62 1.43 8.52
N ARG A 124 -14.91 0.36 7.77
CA ARG A 124 -14.44 -0.98 8.12
C ARG A 124 -12.95 -1.12 7.76
N ARG A 125 -12.13 -1.50 8.74
CA ARG A 125 -10.70 -1.79 8.57
C ARG A 125 -10.42 -2.83 7.46
N PRO A 126 -9.23 -2.82 6.83
CA PRO A 126 -8.79 -3.93 5.97
C PRO A 126 -8.75 -5.24 6.76
N ASP A 127 -8.94 -6.38 6.07
CA ASP A 127 -8.82 -7.70 6.71
C ASP A 127 -7.34 -8.12 6.89
N ALA A 128 -6.44 -7.58 6.06
CA ALA A 128 -5.00 -7.76 6.19
C ALA A 128 -4.24 -6.57 5.56
N VAL A 129 -3.03 -6.31 6.04
CA VAL A 129 -2.16 -5.24 5.53
C VAL A 129 -0.82 -5.84 5.15
N ALA A 130 -0.30 -5.46 3.98
CA ALA A 130 1.01 -5.89 3.52
C ALA A 130 1.83 -4.69 3.02
N CYS A 131 3.11 -4.68 3.37
CA CYS A 131 4.02 -3.58 3.10
C CYS A 131 5.35 -4.09 2.55
N LEU A 132 5.86 -3.43 1.52
CA LEU A 132 7.24 -3.54 1.06
C LEU A 132 7.92 -2.19 1.21
N ALA A 133 9.02 -2.16 1.95
CA ALA A 133 9.75 -0.97 2.35
C ALA A 133 8.76 0.08 2.89
N ALA A 134 8.35 -0.04 4.15
CA ALA A 134 7.54 0.96 4.86
C ALA A 134 8.44 1.89 5.69
N PRO A 135 8.11 3.18 5.84
CA PRO A 135 8.80 3.99 6.85
C PRO A 135 8.15 3.67 8.20
N ASP A 136 8.86 3.88 9.30
CA ASP A 136 8.28 3.69 10.64
C ASP A 136 7.70 4.98 11.24
N VAL A 137 7.89 6.10 10.53
CA VAL A 137 7.36 7.42 10.88
C VAL A 137 6.63 8.04 9.68
N ILE A 138 5.75 8.98 9.99
CA ILE A 138 5.04 9.77 8.97
C ILE A 138 6.05 10.65 8.24
N CYS A 139 6.06 10.55 6.92
CA CYS A 139 6.95 11.29 6.04
C CYS A 139 6.31 12.62 5.62
N GLY A 140 7.15 13.63 5.41
CA GLY A 140 6.73 14.90 4.82
C GLY A 140 6.21 14.77 3.39
N ALA A 141 5.63 15.86 2.90
CA ALA A 141 5.09 15.93 1.55
C ALA A 141 6.15 15.63 0.47
N PHE A 142 5.71 15.08 -0.65
CA PHE A 142 6.54 14.84 -1.83
C PHE A 142 5.85 15.39 -3.07
N ASP A 143 6.54 16.21 -3.86
CA ASP A 143 6.02 16.72 -5.14
C ASP A 143 6.97 16.35 -6.27
N ALA A 144 6.56 15.38 -7.10
CA ALA A 144 7.37 14.88 -8.20
C ALA A 144 7.73 15.97 -9.22
N ARG A 145 6.93 17.03 -9.36
CA ARG A 145 7.23 18.14 -10.28
C ARG A 145 8.45 18.94 -9.84
N ARG A 146 8.67 19.00 -8.52
CA ARG A 146 9.75 19.76 -7.87
C ARG A 146 10.94 18.91 -7.47
N PHE A 147 10.79 17.58 -7.44
CA PHE A 147 11.87 16.68 -7.11
C PHE A 147 12.99 16.76 -8.16
N ARG A 148 14.22 16.97 -7.69
CA ARG A 148 15.45 17.02 -8.49
C ARG A 148 16.53 16.28 -7.71
N ASP A 149 17.53 15.74 -8.40
CA ASP A 149 18.66 15.10 -7.74
C ASP A 149 19.62 16.16 -7.18
N SER A 150 20.37 15.80 -6.14
CA SER A 150 21.35 16.70 -5.54
C SER A 150 22.41 17.09 -6.57
N GLY A 151 22.50 18.40 -6.86
CA GLY A 151 23.43 18.95 -7.85
C GLY A 151 22.75 19.41 -9.15
N ASP A 152 21.49 19.03 -9.39
CA ASP A 152 20.74 19.49 -10.56
C ASP A 152 20.32 20.96 -10.43
N PRO A 153 20.25 21.72 -11.53
CA PRO A 153 19.65 23.05 -11.53
C PRO A 153 18.21 23.04 -10.99
N GLY A 154 17.96 23.88 -9.98
CA GLY A 154 16.66 23.96 -9.32
C GLY A 154 16.44 22.92 -8.23
N TRP A 155 17.48 22.14 -7.86
CA TRP A 155 17.44 21.33 -6.64
C TRP A 155 17.14 22.18 -5.40
N GLN A 156 16.29 21.64 -4.55
CA GLN A 156 15.90 22.22 -3.27
C GLN A 156 16.06 21.16 -2.20
N VAL A 157 16.52 21.57 -1.02
CA VAL A 157 16.50 20.72 0.17
C VAL A 157 15.05 20.30 0.41
N TRP A 158 14.84 19.00 0.65
CA TRP A 158 13.51 18.49 0.99
C TRP A 158 13.06 19.09 2.33
N ASP A 159 11.86 19.66 2.35
CA ASP A 159 11.23 20.19 3.56
C ASP A 159 10.36 19.10 4.21
N PRO A 160 10.82 18.44 5.27
CA PRO A 160 10.08 17.36 5.93
C PRO A 160 8.87 17.89 6.72
N SER A 161 8.72 19.20 6.91
CA SER A 161 7.63 19.77 7.73
C SER A 161 6.29 19.82 6.98
N ARG A 162 6.33 19.83 5.64
CA ARG A 162 5.14 19.85 4.78
C ARG A 162 4.28 18.60 4.99
N ARG A 163 2.95 18.78 5.01
CA ARG A 163 2.01 17.70 5.34
C ARG A 163 1.73 16.83 4.13
N ALA A 164 1.95 15.53 4.27
CA ALA A 164 1.66 14.57 3.20
C ALA A 164 0.19 14.12 3.22
N TRP A 165 -0.38 13.97 4.42
CA TRP A 165 -1.60 13.21 4.63
C TRP A 165 -2.64 14.00 5.42
N LEU A 166 -3.89 13.80 5.03
CA LEU A 166 -5.07 14.21 5.78
C LEU A 166 -5.91 12.98 6.14
N TRP A 167 -6.72 13.12 7.19
CA TRP A 167 -7.81 12.22 7.50
C TRP A 167 -9.06 13.05 7.77
N ASN A 168 -10.07 12.91 6.91
CA ASN A 168 -11.29 13.71 6.96
C ASN A 168 -10.99 15.22 6.98
N GLY A 169 -10.05 15.66 6.15
CA GLY A 169 -9.62 17.05 6.04
C GLY A 169 -8.67 17.58 7.13
N SER A 170 -8.25 16.78 8.11
CA SER A 170 -7.28 17.21 9.16
C SER A 170 -5.95 16.45 9.09
N SER A 171 -4.85 17.13 9.43
CA SER A 171 -3.51 16.55 9.57
C SER A 171 -3.05 16.39 11.02
N ASP A 172 -3.88 16.72 12.01
CA ASP A 172 -3.42 16.89 13.41
C ASP A 172 -2.81 15.62 14.01
N GLU A 173 -3.30 14.45 13.59
CA GLU A 173 -2.79 13.14 14.02
C GLU A 173 -1.79 12.54 13.01
N LEU A 174 -1.47 13.30 11.95
CA LEU A 174 -0.69 12.86 10.79
C LEU A 174 0.51 13.79 10.55
N LEU A 175 1.11 14.30 11.61
CA LEU A 175 2.25 15.20 11.50
C LEU A 175 3.51 14.40 11.12
N PRO A 176 4.33 14.90 10.19
CA PRO A 176 5.66 14.38 9.91
C PRO A 176 6.46 14.07 11.18
N THR A 177 7.26 13.01 11.10
CA THR A 177 8.11 12.40 12.15
C THR A 177 7.37 11.71 13.30
N MET A 178 6.04 11.82 13.38
CA MET A 178 5.26 10.99 14.31
C MET A 178 5.46 9.50 13.98
N PRO A 179 5.70 8.62 14.96
CA PRO A 179 5.71 7.18 14.75
C PRO A 179 4.36 6.70 14.21
N ILE A 180 4.38 5.81 13.23
CA ILE A 180 3.15 5.19 12.74
C ILE A 180 2.67 4.18 13.79
N ASP A 181 1.42 4.31 14.24
CA ASP A 181 0.81 3.43 15.24
C ASP A 181 0.30 2.13 14.61
N VAL A 182 1.17 1.13 14.58
CA VAL A 182 0.87 -0.19 14.01
C VAL A 182 0.17 -1.11 15.01
N GLU A 183 0.14 -0.76 16.29
CA GLU A 183 -0.42 -1.57 17.37
C GLU A 183 -1.95 -1.41 17.47
N THR A 184 -2.48 -0.27 17.03
CA THR A 184 -3.93 -0.06 16.96
C THR A 184 -4.64 -0.99 15.95
N PHE A 185 -3.98 -1.41 14.87
CA PHE A 185 -4.56 -2.37 13.93
C PHE A 185 -4.31 -3.81 14.38
N GLU A 186 -5.32 -4.53 14.86
CA GLU A 186 -5.13 -5.90 15.39
C GLU A 186 -5.02 -6.99 14.30
N GLY A 187 -5.32 -6.67 13.04
CA GLY A 187 -5.35 -7.66 11.96
C GLY A 187 -3.95 -8.14 11.51
N PRO A 188 -3.87 -9.17 10.66
CA PRO A 188 -2.61 -9.67 10.13
C PRO A 188 -1.82 -8.61 9.37
N MET A 189 -0.52 -8.51 9.68
CA MET A 189 0.39 -7.58 9.01
C MET A 189 1.59 -8.32 8.40
N PHE A 190 1.85 -8.07 7.13
CA PHE A 190 3.06 -8.50 6.42
C PHE A 190 3.98 -7.30 6.25
N LEU A 191 5.20 -7.39 6.76
CA LEU A 191 6.24 -6.39 6.63
C LEU A 191 7.39 -6.98 5.82
N SER A 192 7.94 -6.22 4.87
CA SER A 192 9.10 -6.68 4.12
C SER A 192 9.99 -5.54 3.69
N VAL A 193 11.30 -5.81 3.55
CA VAL A 193 12.30 -4.81 3.19
C VAL A 193 13.55 -5.48 2.61
N GLY A 194 14.26 -4.80 1.71
CA GLY A 194 15.60 -5.20 1.29
C GLY A 194 16.66 -4.74 2.32
N THR A 195 17.64 -5.58 2.65
CA THR A 195 18.64 -5.21 3.67
C THR A 195 19.60 -4.12 3.23
N ASN A 196 19.67 -3.84 1.92
CA ASN A 196 20.48 -2.78 1.33
C ASN A 196 19.61 -1.58 0.88
N ASP A 197 18.38 -1.46 1.37
CA ASP A 197 17.54 -0.30 1.11
C ASP A 197 18.20 0.98 1.65
N GLN A 198 18.60 1.85 0.73
CA GLN A 198 19.22 3.14 1.05
C GLN A 198 18.22 4.29 1.18
N THR A 199 16.95 4.02 0.86
CA THR A 199 15.86 4.97 1.09
C THR A 199 15.39 4.79 2.52
N TRP A 200 14.85 3.59 2.83
CA TRP A 200 14.21 3.29 4.10
C TRP A 200 14.90 2.09 4.75
N SER A 201 15.73 2.40 5.75
CA SER A 201 16.58 1.42 6.44
C SER A 201 15.78 0.22 6.92
N SER A 202 16.36 -0.98 6.82
CA SER A 202 15.71 -2.22 7.29
C SER A 202 15.34 -2.20 8.78
N GLU A 203 16.03 -1.37 9.56
CA GLU A 203 15.78 -1.09 10.97
C GLU A 203 14.42 -0.43 11.19
N MET A 204 13.87 0.31 10.22
CA MET A 204 12.51 0.84 10.28
C MET A 204 11.50 -0.32 10.33
N THR A 205 11.66 -1.30 9.45
CA THR A 205 10.83 -2.52 9.46
C THR A 205 11.02 -3.32 10.74
N ALA A 206 12.25 -3.41 11.26
CA ALA A 206 12.52 -4.07 12.54
C ALA A 206 11.81 -3.41 13.73
N ARG A 207 11.73 -2.07 13.76
CA ARG A 207 10.99 -1.34 14.81
C ARG A 207 9.48 -1.55 14.70
N LEU A 208 8.92 -1.59 13.49
CA LEU A 208 7.50 -1.92 13.28
C LEU A 208 7.18 -3.35 13.73
N GLN A 209 8.04 -4.32 13.38
CA GLN A 209 7.93 -5.72 13.79
C GLN A 209 7.96 -5.85 15.32
N ASP A 210 9.01 -5.33 15.97
CA ASP A 210 9.22 -5.41 17.42
C ASP A 210 8.02 -4.84 18.22
N ARG A 211 7.46 -3.71 17.76
CA ARG A 211 6.27 -3.11 18.36
C ARG A 211 5.05 -4.03 18.29
N ARG A 212 4.80 -4.66 17.14
CA ARG A 212 3.69 -5.62 17.00
C ARG A 212 3.90 -6.90 17.80
N GLU A 213 5.12 -7.43 17.81
CA GLU A 213 5.47 -8.61 18.61
C GLU A 213 5.27 -8.35 20.11
N LYS A 214 5.73 -7.21 20.62
CA LYS A 214 5.52 -6.79 22.02
C LYS A 214 4.04 -6.60 22.38
N ALA A 215 3.23 -6.16 21.41
CA ALA A 215 1.79 -6.05 21.57
C ALA A 215 1.05 -7.41 21.45
N GLY A 216 1.75 -8.50 21.13
CA GLY A 216 1.13 -9.81 20.93
C GLY A 216 0.27 -9.91 19.67
N LEU A 217 0.52 -9.04 18.68
CA LEU A 217 -0.28 -8.95 17.46
C LEU A 217 0.30 -9.78 16.32
N PRO A 218 -0.53 -10.30 15.38
CA PRO A 218 -0.02 -11.08 14.26
C PRO A 218 0.83 -10.23 13.32
N VAL A 219 2.07 -10.66 13.09
CA VAL A 219 3.02 -10.03 12.17
C VAL A 219 3.91 -11.10 11.51
N GLU A 220 4.13 -10.96 10.20
CA GLU A 220 5.10 -11.73 9.42
C GLU A 220 6.09 -10.74 8.80
N ALA A 221 7.37 -10.84 9.15
CA ALA A 221 8.41 -9.91 8.69
C ALA A 221 9.46 -10.63 7.83
N HIS A 222 9.79 -10.06 6.67
CA HIS A 222 10.78 -10.61 5.75
C HIS A 222 11.87 -9.61 5.37
N TYR A 223 13.11 -10.05 5.52
CA TYR A 223 14.29 -9.27 5.18
C TYR A 223 14.98 -9.92 3.99
N TYR A 224 15.02 -9.22 2.86
CA TYR A 224 15.59 -9.72 1.63
C TYR A 224 17.07 -9.33 1.56
N THR A 225 17.94 -10.28 1.93
CA THR A 225 19.40 -10.08 1.99
C THR A 225 19.95 -9.58 0.65
N GLY A 226 20.61 -8.44 0.68
CA GLY A 226 21.27 -7.85 -0.50
C GLY A 226 20.36 -7.01 -1.39
N GLU A 227 19.03 -7.13 -1.25
CA GLU A 227 18.06 -6.38 -2.04
C GLU A 227 17.96 -4.92 -1.61
N GLY A 228 17.60 -4.04 -2.55
CA GLY A 228 17.41 -2.61 -2.31
C GLY A 228 15.96 -2.24 -1.95
N HIS A 229 15.60 -0.98 -2.21
CA HIS A 229 14.26 -0.44 -1.92
C HIS A 229 13.13 -1.19 -2.65
N VAL A 230 13.39 -1.55 -3.91
CA VAL A 230 12.59 -2.49 -4.67
C VAL A 230 13.50 -3.68 -5.00
N PRO A 231 13.10 -4.92 -4.69
CA PRO A 231 13.89 -6.09 -5.03
C PRO A 231 14.11 -6.24 -6.55
N GLY A 232 15.24 -6.84 -6.92
CA GLY A 232 15.50 -7.29 -8.28
C GLY A 232 14.62 -8.48 -8.69
N SER A 233 14.85 -9.08 -9.86
CA SER A 233 13.96 -10.10 -10.42
C SER A 233 13.74 -11.33 -9.52
N GLU A 234 14.80 -11.89 -8.94
CA GLU A 234 14.68 -13.06 -8.05
C GLU A 234 14.02 -12.69 -6.72
N GLY A 235 14.45 -11.58 -6.11
CA GLY A 235 13.87 -11.06 -4.89
C GLY A 235 12.38 -10.71 -5.06
N GLU A 236 11.98 -10.17 -6.21
CA GLU A 236 10.59 -9.87 -6.52
C GLU A 236 9.74 -11.15 -6.64
N ASN A 237 10.25 -12.19 -7.30
CA ASN A 237 9.56 -13.47 -7.39
C ASN A 237 9.37 -14.11 -6.01
N MET A 238 10.41 -14.07 -5.17
CA MET A 238 10.33 -14.52 -3.78
C MET A 238 9.32 -13.70 -2.98
N HIS A 239 9.35 -12.37 -3.12
CA HIS A 239 8.42 -11.46 -2.45
C HIS A 239 6.97 -11.75 -2.84
N HIS A 240 6.67 -11.91 -4.12
CA HIS A 240 5.33 -12.28 -4.58
C HIS A 240 4.89 -13.66 -4.06
N ALA A 241 5.78 -14.65 -4.01
CA ALA A 241 5.45 -15.96 -3.46
C ALA A 241 5.06 -15.88 -1.97
N LEU A 242 5.80 -15.09 -1.18
CA LEU A 242 5.51 -14.85 0.24
C LEU A 242 4.20 -14.08 0.43
N LEU A 243 3.97 -13.01 -0.34
CA LEU A 243 2.71 -12.26 -0.30
C LEU A 243 1.50 -13.11 -0.65
N LEU A 244 1.58 -13.91 -1.72
CA LEU A 244 0.49 -14.79 -2.13
C LEU A 244 0.19 -15.85 -1.06
N SER A 245 1.23 -16.35 -0.37
CA SER A 245 1.12 -17.27 0.76
C SER A 245 0.42 -16.59 1.94
N PHE A 246 0.82 -15.36 2.29
CA PHE A 246 0.19 -14.54 3.32
C PHE A 246 -1.30 -14.27 3.02
N PHE A 247 -1.62 -13.74 1.84
CA PHE A 247 -3.01 -13.44 1.45
C PHE A 247 -3.90 -14.69 1.41
N ARG A 248 -3.36 -15.84 1.00
CA ARG A 248 -4.11 -17.09 1.00
C ARG A 248 -4.55 -17.49 2.41
N ARG A 249 -3.69 -17.28 3.42
CA ARG A 249 -4.01 -17.58 4.81
C ARG A 249 -4.98 -16.56 5.42
N THR A 250 -4.83 -15.28 5.08
CA THR A 250 -5.52 -14.18 5.78
C THR A 250 -6.83 -13.75 5.14
N LEU A 251 -7.03 -14.03 3.85
CA LEU A 251 -8.26 -13.71 3.12
C LEU A 251 -9.10 -14.94 2.76
N ALA A 252 -8.76 -16.10 3.32
CA ALA A 252 -9.60 -17.29 3.21
C ALA A 252 -11.01 -17.01 3.77
N PRO A 253 -12.05 -17.66 3.22
CA PRO A 253 -13.37 -17.64 3.86
C PRO A 253 -13.26 -18.16 5.29
N ASP A 254 -14.01 -17.57 6.22
CA ASP A 254 -14.16 -18.12 7.56
C ASP A 254 -14.89 -19.48 7.39
N VAL A 255 -14.23 -20.59 7.78
CA VAL A 255 -14.78 -21.96 7.69
C VAL A 255 -15.81 -22.20 8.77
#